data_AF-A0A951S844-F1
#
_entry.id   AF-A0A951S844-F1
#
_cell.length_a   1.000
_cell.length_b   1.000
_cell.length_c   1.000
_cell.angle_alpha   90.00
_cell.angle_beta   90.00
_cell.angle_gamma   90.00
#
_symmetry.space_group_name_H-M   'P 1'
#
loop_
_entity.id
_entity.type
_entity.pdbx_description
1 polymer ?
#
loop_
_entity_poly.entity_id
_entity_poly.type
_entity_poly.pdbx_seq_one_letter_code
_entity_poly.pdbx_strand_id
1 'polypeptide(L)'
;MKTNFTLNSKKLLLAIVTSFFITLSSKSVAQTITSTTSGGLWSSASTWIGGVVPTSTNDVVINGTVFINNSVSCRNITINAGDTLVDYNTSAVLTVLGNITNNGVVGRNVSNYYNEIDVKGNIENNGIWKPYKTTLSGVSMQFLQQSAGKRFEGVWAITDTNSFVKLNSNVVFGGNENFDLNNDTLHTNGYNLQVDEMGFYDGTIISDDTIYIKNKTKIWSYVSFIGNIKLTGVFNYSDGNVFIGTLTNQDTLINRVSNVLTIKGNIINNGYVLRDPSDYSNVIDVKGNIENNGIWKPYKT
;
A
#
# COMPACT_ATOMS: atom_id res chain seq x y z
N MET A 1 35.32 37.11 -56.53
CA MET A 1 35.26 35.64 -56.59
C MET A 1 34.25 35.15 -55.57
N LYS A 2 33.07 34.71 -56.01
CA LYS A 2 32.11 33.97 -55.17
C LYS A 2 31.93 32.59 -55.80
N THR A 3 32.56 31.58 -55.22
CA THR A 3 32.36 30.19 -55.60
C THR A 3 31.08 29.69 -54.93
N ASN A 4 30.02 29.52 -55.72
CA ASN A 4 28.78 28.90 -55.29
C ASN A 4 29.01 27.38 -55.16
N PHE A 5 28.95 26.85 -53.95
CA PHE A 5 28.83 25.42 -53.71
C PHE A 5 27.39 24.98 -53.95
N THR A 6 27.12 24.38 -55.11
CA THR A 6 25.83 23.73 -55.38
C THR A 6 25.85 22.35 -54.72
N LEU A 7 25.29 22.24 -53.52
CA LEU A 7 25.13 20.95 -52.85
C LEU A 7 24.05 20.13 -53.57
N ASN A 8 24.42 18.97 -54.09
CA ASN A 8 23.50 18.08 -54.81
C ASN A 8 22.46 17.51 -53.83
N SER A 9 21.20 17.91 -53.98
CA SER A 9 20.08 17.60 -53.06
C SER A 9 19.87 16.10 -52.83
N LYS A 10 20.32 15.23 -53.74
CA LYS A 10 20.28 13.77 -53.57
C LYS A 10 21.26 13.24 -52.50
N LYS A 11 22.40 13.92 -52.28
CA LYS A 11 23.37 13.54 -51.22
C LYS A 11 22.92 14.01 -49.83
N LEU A 12 22.17 15.11 -49.76
CA LEU A 12 21.58 15.61 -48.51
C LEU A 12 20.41 14.72 -48.04
N LEU A 13 19.59 14.21 -48.96
CA LEU A 13 18.52 13.27 -48.63
C LEU A 13 19.08 11.92 -48.11
N LEU A 14 20.18 11.43 -48.69
CA LEU A 14 20.79 10.16 -48.28
C LEU A 14 21.42 10.26 -46.88
N ALA A 15 21.98 11.41 -46.52
CA ALA A 15 22.56 11.67 -45.19
C ALA A 15 21.49 11.85 -44.09
N ILE A 16 20.32 12.42 -44.43
CA ILE A 16 19.20 12.57 -43.48
C ILE A 16 18.47 11.22 -43.29
N VAL A 17 18.37 10.39 -44.33
CA VAL A 17 17.76 9.05 -44.22
C VAL A 17 18.68 8.06 -43.47
N THR A 18 20.01 8.23 -43.50
CA THR A 18 20.93 7.40 -42.67
C THR A 18 21.04 7.87 -41.22
N SER A 19 20.80 9.17 -40.94
CA SER A 19 20.82 9.70 -39.56
C SER A 19 19.49 9.51 -38.80
N PHE A 20 18.39 9.22 -39.51
CA PHE A 20 17.08 8.94 -38.89
C PHE A 20 16.86 7.46 -38.53
N PHE A 21 17.89 6.60 -38.63
CA PHE A 21 17.73 5.15 -38.48
C PHE A 21 18.22 4.53 -37.16
N ILE A 22 18.73 5.28 -36.18
CA ILE A 22 19.14 4.68 -34.89
C ILE A 22 18.83 5.60 -33.72
N THR A 23 17.56 5.64 -33.32
CA THR A 23 17.15 5.52 -31.91
C THR A 23 15.75 4.91 -31.88
N LEU A 24 15.59 3.76 -32.54
CA LEU A 24 14.55 2.84 -32.12
C LEU A 24 15.02 2.29 -30.76
N SER A 25 14.67 2.97 -29.67
CA SER A 25 14.76 2.39 -28.34
C SER A 25 13.87 1.15 -28.38
N SER A 26 14.46 -0.01 -28.67
CA SER A 26 13.81 -1.27 -28.46
C SER A 26 13.50 -1.31 -26.98
N LYS A 27 12.22 -1.09 -26.63
CA LYS A 27 11.76 -1.44 -25.29
C LYS A 27 12.03 -2.93 -25.17
N SER A 28 13.06 -3.30 -24.41
CA SER A 28 13.29 -4.70 -24.09
C SER A 28 12.06 -5.17 -23.32
N VAL A 29 11.19 -5.91 -24.00
CA VAL A 29 10.10 -6.62 -23.33
C VAL A 29 10.80 -7.58 -22.36
N ALA A 30 10.42 -7.58 -21.08
CA ALA A 30 10.98 -8.65 -20.23
C ALA A 30 10.52 -9.95 -20.81
N GLN A 31 11.42 -10.91 -20.78
CA GLN A 31 10.99 -12.28 -20.88
C GLN A 31 10.05 -12.60 -19.72
N THR A 32 8.86 -13.06 -20.06
CA THR A 32 7.92 -13.66 -19.11
C THR A 32 8.37 -15.09 -18.79
N ILE A 33 8.49 -15.40 -17.50
CA ILE A 33 8.79 -16.75 -17.01
C ILE A 33 7.59 -17.23 -16.19
N THR A 34 7.06 -18.39 -16.55
CA THR A 34 5.86 -18.97 -15.92
C THR A 34 6.23 -20.20 -15.12
N SER A 35 5.67 -20.36 -13.93
CA SER A 35 5.88 -21.59 -13.15
C SER A 35 5.16 -22.78 -13.79
N THR A 36 5.61 -23.99 -13.52
CA THR A 36 4.87 -25.21 -13.85
C THR A 36 3.65 -25.35 -12.93
N THR A 37 2.68 -26.17 -13.35
CA THR A 37 1.49 -26.50 -12.55
C THR A 37 1.82 -27.29 -11.28
N SER A 38 2.90 -28.08 -11.30
CA SER A 38 3.42 -28.75 -10.11
C SER A 38 4.00 -27.77 -9.10
N GLY A 39 4.44 -26.59 -9.54
CA GLY A 39 5.08 -25.60 -8.69
C GLY A 39 6.43 -26.07 -8.12
N GLY A 40 6.80 -25.55 -6.96
CA GLY A 40 8.06 -25.87 -6.28
C GLY A 40 8.77 -24.65 -5.71
N LEU A 41 10.03 -24.86 -5.32
CA LEU A 41 10.89 -23.81 -4.78
C LEU A 41 11.19 -22.76 -5.86
N TRP A 42 11.12 -21.48 -5.53
CA TRP A 42 11.45 -20.40 -6.46
C TRP A 42 12.85 -20.59 -7.03
N SER A 43 13.83 -21.00 -6.21
CA SER A 43 15.21 -21.19 -6.65
C SER A 43 15.44 -22.42 -7.54
N SER A 44 14.44 -23.29 -7.75
CA SER A 44 14.60 -24.52 -8.55
C SER A 44 14.23 -24.29 -10.01
N ALA A 45 15.13 -24.67 -10.93
CA ALA A 45 14.86 -24.66 -12.37
C ALA A 45 13.61 -25.48 -12.74
N SER A 46 13.32 -26.58 -12.03
CA SER A 46 12.15 -27.43 -12.29
C SER A 46 10.81 -26.74 -12.02
N THR A 47 10.80 -25.67 -11.22
CA THR A 47 9.61 -24.87 -10.92
C THR A 47 9.17 -24.05 -12.12
N TRP A 48 10.07 -23.78 -13.08
CA TRP A 48 9.85 -22.83 -14.16
C TRP A 48 9.82 -23.48 -15.52
N ILE A 49 8.83 -23.12 -16.34
CA ILE A 49 8.75 -23.57 -17.73
C ILE A 49 10.01 -23.11 -18.47
N GLY A 50 10.71 -24.05 -19.09
CA GLY A 50 11.99 -23.81 -19.77
C GLY A 50 13.23 -23.91 -18.87
N GLY A 51 13.08 -24.23 -17.59
CA GLY A 51 14.22 -24.49 -16.71
C GLY A 51 15.01 -23.24 -16.28
N VAL A 52 14.43 -22.05 -16.44
CA VAL A 52 15.09 -20.77 -16.13
C VAL A 52 14.46 -20.15 -14.91
N VAL A 53 15.25 -19.92 -13.86
CA VAL A 53 14.82 -19.25 -12.63
C VAL A 53 14.68 -17.74 -12.88
N PRO A 54 13.56 -17.09 -12.52
CA PRO A 54 13.37 -15.66 -12.69
C PRO A 54 14.37 -14.82 -11.91
N THR A 55 14.72 -13.69 -12.53
CA THR A 55 15.53 -12.62 -11.95
C THR A 55 14.74 -11.31 -11.93
N SER A 56 15.33 -10.26 -11.37
CA SER A 56 14.78 -8.89 -11.34
C SER A 56 14.39 -8.32 -12.70
N THR A 57 14.89 -8.88 -13.80
CA THR A 57 14.58 -8.41 -15.16
C THR A 57 13.38 -9.09 -15.79
N ASN A 58 12.82 -10.13 -15.15
CA ASN A 58 11.75 -10.97 -15.71
C ASN A 58 10.37 -10.58 -15.20
N ASP A 59 9.36 -10.68 -16.06
CA ASP A 59 7.97 -10.75 -15.62
C ASP A 59 7.67 -12.20 -15.22
N VAL A 60 6.98 -12.40 -14.11
CA VAL A 60 6.71 -13.72 -13.55
C VAL A 60 5.22 -14.01 -13.57
N VAL A 61 4.87 -15.22 -13.99
CA VAL A 61 3.50 -15.76 -13.85
C VAL A 61 3.54 -16.98 -12.96
N ILE A 62 2.81 -16.94 -11.85
CA ILE A 62 2.63 -18.08 -10.95
C ILE A 62 1.41 -18.86 -11.44
N ASN A 63 1.65 -20.08 -11.89
CA ASN A 63 0.69 -21.01 -12.47
C ASN A 63 0.81 -22.41 -11.81
N GLY A 64 1.04 -22.40 -10.49
CA GLY A 64 1.16 -23.54 -9.57
C GLY A 64 1.45 -23.04 -8.16
N THR A 65 1.78 -23.92 -7.21
CA THR A 65 2.23 -23.49 -5.87
C THR A 65 3.72 -23.20 -5.84
N VAL A 66 4.11 -21.93 -5.71
CA VAL A 66 5.51 -21.50 -5.66
C VAL A 66 5.91 -21.07 -4.25
N PHE A 67 7.06 -21.56 -3.83
CA PHE A 67 7.61 -21.44 -2.49
C PHE A 67 8.82 -20.50 -2.48
N ILE A 68 8.75 -19.39 -1.75
CA ILE A 68 9.86 -18.45 -1.58
C ILE A 68 10.83 -19.02 -0.52
N ASN A 69 11.93 -19.60 -0.98
CA ASN A 69 12.91 -20.32 -0.15
C ASN A 69 14.28 -19.61 -0.02
N ASN A 70 14.40 -18.41 -0.58
CA ASN A 70 15.53 -17.50 -0.47
C ASN A 70 15.05 -16.11 -0.88
N SER A 71 15.80 -15.06 -0.54
CA SER A 71 15.48 -13.72 -1.04
C SER A 71 15.68 -13.66 -2.56
N VAL A 72 14.63 -13.24 -3.25
CA VAL A 72 14.51 -13.30 -4.72
C VAL A 72 13.88 -12.02 -5.24
N SER A 73 13.98 -11.81 -6.54
CA SER A 73 13.42 -10.61 -7.16
C SER A 73 12.83 -10.91 -8.53
N CYS A 74 11.84 -10.14 -8.92
CA CYS A 74 11.29 -10.10 -10.27
C CYS A 74 10.92 -8.67 -10.67
N ARG A 75 10.63 -8.45 -11.94
CA ARG A 75 10.15 -7.16 -12.44
C ARG A 75 8.68 -6.99 -12.09
N ASN A 76 7.81 -7.78 -12.70
CA ASN A 76 6.39 -7.84 -12.35
C ASN A 76 6.03 -9.27 -11.97
N ILE A 77 4.95 -9.46 -11.21
CA ILE A 77 4.44 -10.79 -10.91
C ILE A 77 2.91 -10.82 -10.98
N THR A 78 2.40 -11.82 -11.69
CA THR A 78 0.98 -12.17 -11.72
C THR A 78 0.79 -13.53 -11.06
N ILE A 79 -0.08 -13.61 -10.07
CA ILE A 79 -0.52 -14.86 -9.47
C ILE A 79 -1.87 -15.20 -10.09
N ASN A 80 -1.95 -16.32 -10.82
CA ASN A 80 -3.18 -16.74 -11.47
C ASN A 80 -4.22 -17.25 -10.45
N ALA A 81 -5.48 -17.27 -10.87
CA ALA A 81 -6.56 -17.78 -10.03
C ALA A 81 -6.39 -19.27 -9.75
N GLY A 82 -6.48 -19.65 -8.46
CA GLY A 82 -6.24 -21.02 -8.01
C GLY A 82 -4.78 -21.32 -7.64
N ASP A 83 -3.86 -20.42 -7.98
CA ASP A 83 -2.43 -20.59 -7.72
C ASP A 83 -1.96 -19.88 -6.46
N THR A 84 -0.78 -20.26 -5.95
CA THR A 84 -0.35 -19.88 -4.61
C THR A 84 1.13 -19.48 -4.59
N LEU A 85 1.42 -18.36 -3.94
CA LEU A 85 2.75 -17.87 -3.62
C LEU A 85 2.88 -17.74 -2.10
N VAL A 86 3.76 -18.54 -1.49
CA VAL A 86 3.92 -18.65 -0.03
C VAL A 86 5.39 -18.83 0.35
N ASP A 87 5.70 -18.67 1.64
CA ASP A 87 7.02 -18.95 2.21
C ASP A 87 7.38 -20.44 2.31
N TYR A 88 8.67 -20.69 2.54
CA TYR A 88 9.22 -22.03 2.69
C TYR A 88 10.23 -22.12 3.83
N ASN A 89 9.72 -22.33 5.05
CA ASN A 89 10.53 -22.68 6.23
C ASN A 89 11.80 -21.82 6.42
N THR A 90 11.77 -20.56 5.99
CA THR A 90 12.86 -19.60 6.05
C THR A 90 12.30 -18.20 5.95
N SER A 91 12.97 -17.21 6.53
CA SER A 91 12.63 -15.80 6.34
C SER A 91 13.39 -15.27 5.13
N ALA A 92 12.65 -14.78 4.14
CA ALA A 92 13.13 -14.31 2.86
C ALA A 92 12.28 -13.13 2.36
N VAL A 93 12.84 -12.36 1.44
CA VAL A 93 12.14 -11.22 0.81
C VAL A 93 11.93 -11.52 -0.66
N LEU A 94 10.69 -11.40 -1.13
CA LEU A 94 10.41 -11.24 -2.56
C LEU A 94 10.37 -9.74 -2.88
N THR A 95 11.34 -9.27 -3.65
CA THR A 95 11.36 -7.89 -4.17
C THR A 95 10.75 -7.85 -5.57
N VAL A 96 9.64 -7.13 -5.72
CA VAL A 96 8.98 -6.86 -7.00
C VAL A 96 9.29 -5.43 -7.42
N LEU A 97 10.10 -5.26 -8.46
CA LEU A 97 10.56 -3.94 -8.93
C LEU A 97 9.46 -3.11 -9.62
N GLY A 98 8.41 -3.76 -10.06
CA GLY A 98 7.23 -3.19 -10.69
C GLY A 98 5.96 -3.63 -9.96
N ASN A 99 4.99 -4.13 -10.69
CA ASN A 99 3.64 -4.35 -10.20
C ASN A 99 3.39 -5.80 -9.75
N ILE A 100 2.48 -5.96 -8.79
CA ILE A 100 1.87 -7.23 -8.41
C ILE A 100 0.40 -7.25 -8.83
N THR A 101 -0.01 -8.32 -9.51
CA THR A 101 -1.42 -8.65 -9.73
C THR A 101 -1.71 -10.01 -9.11
N ASN A 102 -2.47 -10.03 -8.01
CA ASN A 102 -2.82 -11.25 -7.30
C ASN A 102 -4.26 -11.69 -7.61
N ASN A 103 -4.45 -12.74 -8.40
CA ASN A 103 -5.75 -13.38 -8.59
C ASN A 103 -5.91 -14.69 -7.80
N GLY A 104 -4.84 -15.16 -7.14
CA GLY A 104 -4.78 -16.41 -6.39
C GLY A 104 -4.57 -16.17 -4.90
N VAL A 105 -3.52 -16.77 -4.34
CA VAL A 105 -3.14 -16.64 -2.94
C VAL A 105 -1.72 -16.11 -2.84
N VAL A 106 -1.57 -15.00 -2.11
CA VAL A 106 -0.29 -14.51 -1.59
C VAL A 106 -0.37 -14.65 -0.08
N GLY A 107 0.37 -15.56 0.52
CA GLY A 107 0.11 -15.98 1.89
C GLY A 107 1.33 -16.43 2.67
N ARG A 108 1.06 -16.92 3.88
CA ARG A 108 2.01 -17.65 4.71
C ARG A 108 1.71 -19.15 4.66
N ASN A 109 2.75 -19.97 4.63
CA ASN A 109 2.72 -21.37 4.98
C ASN A 109 2.68 -21.51 6.53
N VAL A 110 2.35 -22.69 7.04
CA VAL A 110 2.06 -22.98 8.47
C VAL A 110 3.31 -22.91 9.39
N SER A 111 4.33 -22.14 9.01
CA SER A 111 5.65 -22.14 9.63
C SER A 111 5.94 -20.81 10.34
N ASN A 112 6.79 -20.83 11.38
CA ASN A 112 7.14 -19.66 12.22
C ASN A 112 8.07 -18.65 11.52
N TYR A 113 8.03 -18.56 10.18
CA TYR A 113 8.94 -17.76 9.38
C TYR A 113 8.25 -16.53 8.82
N TYR A 114 9.07 -15.52 8.48
CA TYR A 114 8.63 -14.16 8.25
C TYR A 114 8.99 -13.72 6.84
N ASN A 115 8.26 -14.19 5.83
CA ASN A 115 8.49 -13.72 4.47
C ASN A 115 7.82 -12.37 4.22
N GLU A 116 8.65 -11.45 3.73
CA GLU A 116 8.23 -10.12 3.36
C GLU A 116 8.07 -10.02 1.85
N ILE A 117 7.12 -9.20 1.43
CA ILE A 117 6.94 -8.81 0.03
C ILE A 117 7.27 -7.32 -0.06
N ASP A 118 8.34 -7.01 -0.74
CA ASP A 118 8.77 -5.63 -1.01
C ASP A 118 8.33 -5.24 -2.43
N VAL A 119 7.47 -4.24 -2.55
CA VAL A 119 6.87 -3.82 -3.83
C VAL A 119 7.26 -2.39 -4.14
N LYS A 120 7.81 -2.19 -5.33
CA LYS A 120 8.22 -0.85 -5.83
C LYS A 120 7.22 -0.22 -6.79
N GLY A 121 6.29 -1.00 -7.35
CA GLY A 121 5.20 -0.52 -8.19
C GLY A 121 3.84 -0.69 -7.52
N ASN A 122 2.80 -0.89 -8.33
CA ASN A 122 1.42 -0.96 -7.87
C ASN A 122 1.04 -2.35 -7.39
N ILE A 123 0.03 -2.42 -6.52
CA ILE A 123 -0.56 -3.69 -6.07
C ILE A 123 -2.04 -3.73 -6.45
N GLU A 124 -2.41 -4.77 -7.20
CA GLU A 124 -3.79 -5.16 -7.44
C GLU A 124 -4.08 -6.51 -6.78
N ASN A 125 -5.03 -6.53 -5.83
CA ASN A 125 -5.42 -7.74 -5.12
C ASN A 125 -6.86 -8.17 -5.44
N ASN A 126 -6.96 -9.21 -6.27
CA ASN A 126 -8.20 -9.90 -6.62
C ASN A 126 -8.34 -11.25 -5.91
N GLY A 127 -7.36 -11.62 -5.07
CA GLY A 127 -7.23 -12.92 -4.42
C GLY A 127 -7.22 -12.84 -2.89
N ILE A 128 -6.52 -13.78 -2.26
CA ILE A 128 -6.20 -13.75 -0.82
C ILE A 128 -4.83 -13.06 -0.66
N TRP A 129 -4.76 -12.05 0.20
CA TRP A 129 -3.51 -11.37 0.55
C TRP A 129 -3.26 -11.45 2.05
N LYS A 130 -2.34 -12.32 2.45
CA LYS A 130 -1.98 -12.57 3.85
C LYS A 130 -0.49 -12.95 4.00
N PRO A 131 0.47 -12.20 3.43
CA PRO A 131 1.89 -12.40 3.72
C PRO A 131 2.19 -12.06 5.19
N TYR A 132 3.44 -12.27 5.63
CA TYR A 132 3.86 -11.77 6.94
C TYR A 132 3.88 -10.25 6.95
N LYS A 133 4.61 -9.66 6.01
CA LYS A 133 4.74 -8.22 5.86
C LYS A 133 4.72 -7.81 4.39
N THR A 134 4.12 -6.67 4.11
CA THR A 134 4.23 -5.97 2.82
C THR A 134 4.90 -4.62 3.04
N THR A 135 5.95 -4.37 2.26
CA THR A 135 6.67 -3.09 2.26
C THR A 135 6.44 -2.39 0.92
N LEU A 136 6.07 -1.11 0.97
CA LEU A 136 5.97 -0.21 -0.17
C LEU A 136 7.24 0.65 -0.22
N SER A 137 8.15 0.31 -1.15
CA SER A 137 9.48 0.94 -1.27
C SER A 137 9.71 1.62 -2.63
N GLY A 138 8.63 1.87 -3.37
CA GLY A 138 8.68 2.52 -4.68
C GLY A 138 9.02 4.00 -4.55
N VAL A 139 9.94 4.49 -5.38
CA VAL A 139 10.33 5.92 -5.44
C VAL A 139 9.37 6.79 -6.26
N SER A 140 8.34 6.17 -6.81
CA SER A 140 7.28 6.79 -7.58
C SER A 140 5.94 6.46 -6.92
N MET A 141 4.92 7.26 -7.23
CA MET A 141 3.56 7.03 -6.70
C MET A 141 3.13 5.58 -6.89
N GLN A 142 2.73 4.93 -5.79
CA GLN A 142 2.22 3.56 -5.80
C GLN A 142 0.70 3.57 -5.63
N PHE A 143 0.02 2.75 -6.42
CA PHE A 143 -1.42 2.55 -6.31
C PHE A 143 -1.73 1.21 -5.64
N LEU A 144 -2.67 1.24 -4.70
CA LEU A 144 -3.27 0.06 -4.09
C LEU A 144 -4.70 -0.09 -4.54
N GLN A 145 -5.05 -1.26 -5.05
CA GLN A 145 -6.42 -1.60 -5.40
C GLN A 145 -6.74 -3.05 -5.07
N GLN A 146 -8.02 -3.31 -4.90
CA GLN A 146 -8.52 -4.65 -4.66
C GLN A 146 -9.91 -4.86 -5.27
N SER A 147 -10.24 -6.10 -5.57
CA SER A 147 -11.60 -6.49 -5.92
C SER A 147 -12.55 -6.36 -4.72
N ALA A 148 -13.84 -6.18 -5.00
CA ALA A 148 -14.87 -6.13 -3.97
C ALA A 148 -14.85 -7.39 -3.09
N GLY A 149 -14.98 -7.20 -1.77
CA GLY A 149 -14.95 -8.29 -0.77
C GLY A 149 -13.55 -8.84 -0.47
N LYS A 150 -12.49 -8.31 -1.09
CA LYS A 150 -11.10 -8.63 -0.74
C LYS A 150 -10.56 -7.69 0.33
N ARG A 151 -9.41 -8.05 0.89
CA ARG A 151 -8.70 -7.29 1.92
C ARG A 151 -7.20 -7.53 1.81
N PHE A 152 -6.44 -6.58 2.31
CA PHE A 152 -5.02 -6.70 2.60
C PHE A 152 -4.81 -7.09 4.06
N GLU A 153 -4.12 -8.19 4.30
CA GLU A 153 -3.71 -8.62 5.64
C GLU A 153 -2.19 -8.67 5.81
N GLY A 154 -1.73 -8.82 7.05
CA GLY A 154 -0.32 -8.82 7.43
C GLY A 154 0.15 -7.46 7.94
N VAL A 155 1.44 -7.38 8.28
CA VAL A 155 2.08 -6.11 8.64
C VAL A 155 2.28 -5.28 7.39
N TRP A 156 2.08 -3.97 7.46
CA TRP A 156 2.33 -3.05 6.36
C TRP A 156 3.33 -1.97 6.76
N ALA A 157 4.19 -1.60 5.82
CA ALA A 157 5.11 -0.48 6.00
C ALA A 157 5.30 0.28 4.69
N ILE A 158 5.42 1.60 4.77
CA ILE A 158 6.03 2.43 3.71
C ILE A 158 7.48 2.69 4.10
N THR A 159 8.41 2.64 3.14
CA THR A 159 9.83 2.91 3.44
C THR A 159 10.43 4.03 2.60
N ASP A 160 9.83 4.36 1.46
CA ASP A 160 10.19 5.58 0.74
C ASP A 160 9.30 6.73 1.22
N THR A 161 9.88 7.85 1.59
CA THR A 161 9.17 9.06 2.05
C THR A 161 9.13 10.16 0.99
N ASN A 162 9.59 9.87 -0.23
CA ASN A 162 9.72 10.85 -1.31
C ASN A 162 8.51 10.85 -2.26
N SER A 163 7.56 9.94 -2.05
CA SER A 163 6.35 9.83 -2.85
C SER A 163 5.11 9.74 -1.96
N PHE A 164 4.04 9.16 -2.48
CA PHE A 164 2.84 8.88 -1.71
C PHE A 164 2.12 7.66 -2.27
N VAL A 165 1.36 7.01 -1.40
CA VAL A 165 0.51 5.87 -1.74
C VAL A 165 -0.91 6.36 -2.02
N LYS A 166 -1.52 5.89 -3.11
CA LYS A 166 -2.91 6.18 -3.45
C LYS A 166 -3.76 4.94 -3.49
N LEU A 167 -4.99 5.05 -2.99
CA LEU A 167 -6.02 4.08 -3.29
C LEU A 167 -6.52 4.27 -4.73
N ASN A 168 -6.75 3.17 -5.43
CA ASN A 168 -7.37 3.15 -6.75
C ASN A 168 -8.68 2.33 -6.77
N SER A 169 -9.16 1.94 -5.60
CA SER A 169 -10.46 1.33 -5.34
C SER A 169 -10.82 1.52 -3.86
N ASN A 170 -12.02 1.10 -3.44
CA ASN A 170 -12.29 0.90 -2.01
C ASN A 170 -11.33 -0.17 -1.47
N VAL A 171 -10.67 0.11 -0.35
CA VAL A 171 -9.65 -0.79 0.23
C VAL A 171 -9.99 -1.14 1.68
N VAL A 172 -9.75 -2.40 2.04
CA VAL A 172 -9.84 -2.92 3.39
C VAL A 172 -8.45 -3.38 3.84
N PHE A 173 -7.95 -2.82 4.93
CA PHE A 173 -6.77 -3.35 5.63
C PHE A 173 -7.17 -4.08 6.91
N GLY A 174 -6.47 -5.15 7.27
CA GLY A 174 -6.67 -5.77 8.57
C GLY A 174 -5.80 -6.98 8.90
N GLY A 175 -6.30 -7.87 9.76
CA GLY A 175 -5.61 -9.12 10.12
C GLY A 175 -4.85 -9.07 11.44
N ASN A 176 -5.30 -8.21 12.37
CA ASN A 176 -4.71 -8.05 13.70
C ASN A 176 -3.21 -7.66 13.70
N GLU A 177 -2.80 -6.83 12.75
CA GLU A 177 -1.43 -6.28 12.62
C GLU A 177 -1.46 -4.75 12.55
N ASN A 178 -0.32 -4.11 12.32
CA ASN A 178 -0.23 -2.65 12.17
C ASN A 178 0.25 -2.24 10.77
N PHE A 179 -0.06 -1.00 10.41
CA PHE A 179 0.49 -0.31 9.24
C PHE A 179 1.34 0.89 9.69
N ASP A 180 2.66 0.77 9.50
CA ASP A 180 3.64 1.86 9.57
C ASP A 180 3.58 2.75 8.33
N LEU A 181 3.16 4.00 8.47
CA LEU A 181 3.21 4.96 7.36
C LEU A 181 4.59 5.61 7.23
N ASN A 182 5.49 5.46 8.20
CA ASN A 182 6.87 5.96 8.19
C ASN A 182 7.03 7.43 7.72
N ASN A 183 6.19 8.32 8.25
CA ASN A 183 6.04 9.73 7.90
C ASN A 183 5.61 10.02 6.45
N ASP A 184 5.23 9.00 5.69
CA ASP A 184 4.69 9.14 4.34
C ASP A 184 3.17 9.44 4.37
N THR A 185 2.55 9.54 3.19
CA THR A 185 1.16 9.89 2.98
C THR A 185 0.39 8.78 2.26
N LEU A 186 -0.70 8.32 2.88
CA LEU A 186 -1.75 7.55 2.23
C LEU A 186 -2.89 8.47 1.81
N HIS A 187 -3.16 8.56 0.50
CA HIS A 187 -4.29 9.31 -0.03
C HIS A 187 -5.41 8.36 -0.48
N THR A 188 -6.58 8.51 0.14
CA THR A 188 -7.79 7.73 -0.16
C THR A 188 -8.34 7.99 -1.57
N ASN A 189 -8.02 9.13 -2.17
CA ASN A 189 -8.26 9.42 -3.60
C ASN A 189 -9.73 9.25 -4.02
N GLY A 190 -10.66 9.65 -3.13
CA GLY A 190 -12.10 9.53 -3.36
C GLY A 190 -12.68 8.12 -3.16
N TYR A 191 -11.89 7.20 -2.58
CA TYR A 191 -12.33 5.85 -2.25
C TYR A 191 -12.45 5.65 -0.73
N ASN A 192 -13.29 4.70 -0.33
CA ASN A 192 -13.44 4.31 1.06
C ASN A 192 -12.21 3.57 1.56
N LEU A 193 -11.74 3.96 2.76
CA LEU A 193 -10.78 3.22 3.55
C LEU A 193 -11.51 2.50 4.68
N GLN A 194 -11.44 1.17 4.71
CA GLN A 194 -11.88 0.37 5.83
C GLN A 194 -10.69 -0.24 6.55
N VAL A 195 -10.70 -0.17 7.88
CA VAL A 195 -9.68 -0.74 8.74
C VAL A 195 -10.34 -1.71 9.70
N ASP A 196 -9.90 -2.97 9.66
CA ASP A 196 -10.52 -4.08 10.37
C ASP A 196 -9.48 -4.81 11.25
N GLU A 197 -9.57 -4.63 12.57
CA GLU A 197 -8.61 -5.16 13.55
C GLU A 197 -7.15 -4.65 13.37
N MET A 198 -6.92 -3.53 12.68
CA MET A 198 -5.56 -2.98 12.43
C MET A 198 -5.42 -1.55 12.96
N GLY A 199 -4.19 -1.15 13.28
CA GLY A 199 -3.83 0.23 13.68
C GLY A 199 -2.87 0.84 12.67
N PHE A 200 -2.94 2.16 12.50
CA PHE A 200 -2.01 2.92 11.66
C PHE A 200 -1.16 3.82 12.56
N TYR A 201 0.10 4.00 12.18
CA TYR A 201 0.99 4.88 12.92
C TYR A 201 2.00 5.61 12.05
N ASP A 202 2.55 6.71 12.61
CA ASP A 202 3.64 7.52 12.05
C ASP A 202 3.40 7.96 10.61
N GLY A 203 2.44 8.85 10.35
CA GLY A 203 2.30 9.41 9.00
C GLY A 203 1.04 10.20 8.74
N THR A 204 0.71 10.39 7.47
CA THR A 204 -0.41 11.22 7.03
C THR A 204 -1.46 10.43 6.26
N ILE A 205 -2.74 10.66 6.54
CA ILE A 205 -3.85 10.18 5.74
C ILE A 205 -4.61 11.37 5.17
N ILE A 206 -4.70 11.45 3.84
CA ILE A 206 -5.50 12.47 3.14
C ILE A 206 -6.82 11.85 2.71
N SER A 207 -7.93 12.43 3.17
CA SER A 207 -9.28 11.98 2.82
C SER A 207 -10.33 13.07 3.03
N ASP A 208 -11.31 13.11 2.12
CA ASP A 208 -12.56 13.85 2.27
C ASP A 208 -13.78 12.91 2.37
N ASP A 209 -13.53 11.63 2.70
CA ASP A 209 -14.55 10.57 2.74
C ASP A 209 -14.62 9.90 4.13
N THR A 210 -15.34 8.79 4.19
CA THR A 210 -15.58 7.99 5.38
C THR A 210 -14.47 6.97 5.56
N ILE A 211 -13.83 7.00 6.73
CA ILE A 211 -12.96 5.93 7.20
C ILE A 211 -13.80 5.01 8.09
N TYR A 212 -13.93 3.74 7.68
CA TYR A 212 -14.71 2.74 8.38
C TYR A 212 -13.82 1.94 9.32
N ILE A 213 -13.99 2.14 10.62
CA ILE A 213 -13.32 1.35 11.65
C ILE A 213 -14.21 0.15 11.98
N LYS A 214 -13.71 -1.05 11.74
CA LYS A 214 -14.43 -2.31 11.96
C LYS A 214 -13.74 -3.15 13.00
N ASN A 215 -14.56 -3.82 13.81
CA ASN A 215 -14.12 -4.59 14.96
C ASN A 215 -13.25 -3.73 15.90
N LYS A 216 -12.76 -4.27 17.02
CA LYS A 216 -11.93 -3.48 17.93
C LYS A 216 -10.54 -3.29 17.32
N THR A 217 -10.38 -2.27 16.47
CA THR A 217 -9.09 -1.95 15.85
C THR A 217 -8.03 -1.65 16.89
N LYS A 218 -6.77 -1.92 16.52
CA LYS A 218 -5.62 -1.53 17.33
C LYS A 218 -5.53 0.00 17.45
N ILE A 219 -4.63 0.43 18.33
CA ILE A 219 -4.44 1.84 18.69
C ILE A 219 -3.77 2.58 17.53
N TRP A 220 -4.28 3.77 17.22
CA TRP A 220 -3.71 4.69 16.25
C TRP A 220 -2.83 5.73 16.95
N SER A 221 -1.65 5.99 16.42
CA SER A 221 -0.65 6.87 17.06
C SER A 221 0.12 7.69 16.04
N TYR A 222 0.34 8.98 16.30
CA TYR A 222 1.13 9.85 15.42
C TYR A 222 0.62 9.91 13.97
N VAL A 223 -0.70 9.83 13.78
CA VAL A 223 -1.33 9.97 12.46
C VAL A 223 -1.92 11.38 12.30
N SER A 224 -1.49 12.07 11.24
CA SER A 224 -2.09 13.31 10.78
C SER A 224 -3.15 13.02 9.73
N PHE A 225 -4.37 13.47 9.98
CA PHE A 225 -5.51 13.35 9.09
C PHE A 225 -5.74 14.70 8.41
N ILE A 226 -5.73 14.75 7.09
CA ILE A 226 -5.92 15.99 6.32
C ILE A 226 -7.16 15.85 5.42
N GLY A 227 -8.06 16.81 5.53
CA GLY A 227 -9.33 16.88 4.79
C GLY A 227 -10.55 16.82 5.71
N ASN A 228 -11.73 16.72 5.11
CA ASN A 228 -13.00 16.63 5.84
C ASN A 228 -13.38 15.16 6.03
N ILE A 229 -13.02 14.61 7.19
CA ILE A 229 -13.06 13.17 7.43
C ILE A 229 -14.28 12.78 8.25
N LYS A 230 -14.94 11.70 7.83
CA LYS A 230 -15.98 11.04 8.61
C LYS A 230 -15.44 9.75 9.22
N LEU A 231 -15.48 9.63 10.53
CA LEU A 231 -15.13 8.39 11.24
C LEU A 231 -16.38 7.65 11.68
N THR A 232 -16.43 6.35 11.43
CA THR A 232 -17.46 5.44 11.97
C THR A 232 -16.80 4.20 12.56
N GLY A 233 -17.43 3.59 13.56
CA GLY A 233 -16.81 2.59 14.42
C GLY A 233 -16.03 3.19 15.60
N VAL A 234 -15.36 2.33 16.36
CA VAL A 234 -14.62 2.74 17.57
C VAL A 234 -13.18 3.08 17.22
N PHE A 235 -12.88 4.37 17.08
CA PHE A 235 -11.53 4.88 16.88
C PHE A 235 -10.76 4.89 18.20
N ASN A 236 -9.89 3.90 18.38
CA ASN A 236 -8.97 3.78 19.51
C ASN A 236 -7.67 4.53 19.20
N TYR A 237 -7.32 5.54 19.98
CA TYR A 237 -6.14 6.36 19.69
C TYR A 237 -5.27 6.63 20.92
N SER A 238 -4.00 6.92 20.66
CA SER A 238 -3.02 7.40 21.64
C SER A 238 -2.44 8.75 21.22
N ASP A 239 -1.21 9.05 21.63
CA ASP A 239 -0.55 10.33 21.36
C ASP A 239 -0.31 10.63 19.88
N GLY A 240 -0.14 11.92 19.59
CA GLY A 240 0.34 12.41 18.30
C GLY A 240 -0.69 12.47 17.17
N ASN A 241 -1.95 12.08 17.43
CA ASN A 241 -2.99 12.15 16.41
C ASN A 241 -3.48 13.59 16.22
N VAL A 242 -3.57 14.03 14.96
CA VAL A 242 -3.98 15.39 14.59
C VAL A 242 -4.99 15.32 13.45
N PHE A 243 -6.11 16.03 13.57
CA PHE A 243 -7.05 16.25 12.47
C PHE A 243 -6.91 17.68 11.93
N ILE A 244 -6.74 17.84 10.62
CA ILE A 244 -6.62 19.12 9.92
C ILE A 244 -7.76 19.21 8.91
N GLY A 245 -8.74 20.07 9.19
CA GLY A 245 -10.02 20.11 8.49
C GLY A 245 -11.19 19.81 9.43
N THR A 246 -12.32 19.38 8.87
CA THR A 246 -13.50 19.03 9.68
C THR A 246 -13.48 17.55 10.04
N LEU A 247 -13.46 17.23 11.33
CA LEU A 247 -13.69 15.87 11.83
C LEU A 247 -15.18 15.66 12.10
N THR A 248 -15.81 14.72 11.39
CA THR A 248 -17.16 14.25 11.71
C THR A 248 -17.08 12.89 12.41
N ASN A 249 -17.30 12.85 13.72
CA ASN A 249 -17.42 11.59 14.46
C ASN A 249 -18.86 11.05 14.40
N GLN A 250 -19.05 9.85 13.88
CA GLN A 250 -20.36 9.20 13.78
C GLN A 250 -20.57 8.07 14.78
N ASP A 251 -19.51 7.69 15.49
CA ASP A 251 -19.55 6.62 16.48
C ASP A 251 -18.62 6.99 17.63
N THR A 252 -17.52 6.29 17.89
CA THR A 252 -16.80 6.47 19.15
C THR A 252 -15.37 6.92 18.94
N LEU A 253 -15.00 8.05 19.52
CA LEU A 253 -13.61 8.46 19.76
C LEU A 253 -13.25 8.12 21.20
N ILE A 254 -12.23 7.28 21.41
CA ILE A 254 -11.76 6.93 22.75
C ILE A 254 -10.23 6.83 22.80
N ASN A 255 -9.61 7.53 23.74
CA ASN A 255 -8.18 7.39 24.00
C ASN A 255 -7.88 6.06 24.70
N ARG A 256 -6.66 5.55 24.55
CA ARG A 256 -6.17 4.35 25.25
C ARG A 256 -4.98 4.61 26.17
N VAL A 257 -4.52 5.86 26.19
CA VAL A 257 -3.51 6.39 27.11
C VAL A 257 -3.85 7.86 27.39
N SER A 258 -3.27 8.44 28.43
CA SER A 258 -3.38 9.89 28.66
C SER A 258 -2.75 10.65 27.50
N ASN A 259 -3.54 11.48 26.80
CA ASN A 259 -3.10 12.12 25.56
C ASN A 259 -3.84 13.44 25.26
N VAL A 260 -3.38 14.11 24.20
CA VAL A 260 -4.07 15.22 23.55
C VAL A 260 -4.45 14.82 22.13
N LEU A 261 -5.74 14.81 21.81
CA LEU A 261 -6.20 14.77 20.44
C LEU A 261 -6.31 16.21 19.91
N THR A 262 -5.53 16.55 18.90
CA THR A 262 -5.56 17.90 18.33
C THR A 262 -6.46 17.95 17.10
N ILE A 263 -7.37 18.92 17.04
CA ILE A 263 -8.25 19.18 15.91
C ILE A 263 -7.99 20.62 15.45
N LYS A 264 -7.17 20.75 14.40
CA LYS A 264 -6.87 22.00 13.69
C LYS A 264 -7.99 22.32 12.69
N GLY A 265 -9.21 22.47 13.20
CA GLY A 265 -10.42 22.72 12.42
C GLY A 265 -11.67 22.49 13.25
N ASN A 266 -12.77 22.13 12.60
CA ASN A 266 -14.05 21.91 13.27
C ASN A 266 -14.21 20.45 13.68
N ILE A 267 -15.01 20.19 14.72
CA ILE A 267 -15.52 18.85 15.03
C ILE A 267 -17.04 18.87 15.04
N ILE A 268 -17.63 17.88 14.38
CA ILE A 268 -19.05 17.54 14.45
C ILE A 268 -19.15 16.16 15.13
N ASN A 269 -19.59 16.13 16.38
CA ASN A 269 -19.78 14.88 17.10
C ASN A 269 -21.24 14.43 17.06
N ASN A 270 -21.52 13.38 16.28
CA ASN A 270 -22.82 12.69 16.24
C ASN A 270 -22.83 11.40 17.07
N GLY A 271 -21.70 11.02 17.69
CA GLY A 271 -21.57 9.82 18.50
C GLY A 271 -21.02 10.11 19.90
N TYR A 272 -19.98 9.41 20.31
CA TYR A 272 -19.36 9.46 21.63
C TYR A 272 -17.92 9.97 21.54
N VAL A 273 -17.59 10.99 22.32
CA VAL A 273 -16.21 11.37 22.65
C VAL A 273 -15.98 11.00 24.10
N LEU A 274 -15.18 9.96 24.35
CA LEU A 274 -15.05 9.32 25.65
C LEU A 274 -13.60 9.32 26.13
N ARG A 275 -13.43 9.29 27.44
CA ARG A 275 -12.18 8.87 28.07
C ARG A 275 -12.18 7.36 28.33
N ASP A 276 -11.00 6.74 28.32
CA ASP A 276 -10.87 5.35 28.76
C ASP A 276 -11.39 5.16 30.21
N PRO A 277 -12.07 4.04 30.52
CA PRO A 277 -12.53 3.74 31.88
C PRO A 277 -11.42 3.66 32.93
N SER A 278 -10.17 3.50 32.52
CA SER A 278 -8.99 3.43 33.41
C SER A 278 -8.51 4.82 33.88
N ASP A 279 -9.36 5.85 33.78
CA ASP A 279 -9.11 7.25 34.17
C ASP A 279 -7.92 7.93 33.48
N TYR A 280 -7.60 7.52 32.25
CA TYR A 280 -6.64 8.24 31.40
C TYR A 280 -7.16 9.63 31.00
N SER A 281 -6.28 10.64 31.03
CA SER A 281 -6.64 12.00 30.66
C SER A 281 -6.80 12.12 29.14
N ASN A 282 -8.02 12.29 28.66
CA ASN A 282 -8.30 12.60 27.25
C ASN A 282 -8.51 14.11 27.09
N VAL A 283 -7.51 14.83 26.61
CA VAL A 283 -7.65 16.26 26.27
C VAL A 283 -8.01 16.37 24.79
N ILE A 284 -9.09 17.09 24.47
CA ILE A 284 -9.49 17.38 23.08
C ILE A 284 -9.18 18.85 22.79
N ASP A 285 -8.09 19.13 22.09
CA ASP A 285 -7.70 20.49 21.73
C ASP A 285 -8.29 20.88 20.37
N VAL A 286 -9.36 21.68 20.37
CA VAL A 286 -10.06 22.12 19.15
C VAL A 286 -9.73 23.57 18.83
N LYS A 287 -9.26 23.83 17.60
CA LYS A 287 -8.93 25.18 17.12
C LYS A 287 -10.07 25.86 16.35
N GLY A 288 -11.05 25.11 15.89
CA GLY A 288 -12.26 25.61 15.23
C GLY A 288 -13.51 25.43 16.10
N ASN A 289 -14.64 25.24 15.45
CA ASN A 289 -15.95 25.12 16.11
C ASN A 289 -16.23 23.68 16.57
N ILE A 290 -16.99 23.57 17.66
CA ILE A 290 -17.52 22.30 18.18
C ILE A 290 -19.03 22.28 17.97
N GLU A 291 -19.51 21.32 17.18
CA GLU A 291 -20.91 20.92 17.13
C GLU A 291 -21.05 19.56 17.80
N ASN A 292 -21.91 19.44 18.81
CA ASN A 292 -22.10 18.20 19.55
C ASN A 292 -23.57 17.78 19.59
N ASN A 293 -23.90 16.76 18.81
CA ASN A 293 -25.21 16.11 18.74
C ASN A 293 -25.25 14.78 19.54
N GLY A 294 -24.11 14.36 20.11
CA GLY A 294 -23.98 13.11 20.87
C GLY A 294 -23.43 13.29 22.30
N ILE A 295 -22.71 12.28 22.81
CA ILE A 295 -22.11 12.31 24.14
C ILE A 295 -20.70 12.91 24.08
N TRP A 296 -20.45 13.91 24.91
CA TRP A 296 -19.14 14.56 25.08
C TRP A 296 -18.65 14.41 26.52
N LYS A 297 -17.70 13.49 26.74
CA LYS A 297 -17.10 13.21 28.05
C LYS A 297 -15.56 13.04 28.00
N PRO A 298 -14.80 13.97 27.40
CA PRO A 298 -13.35 13.99 27.56
C PRO A 298 -12.97 14.39 28.99
N TYR A 299 -11.68 14.33 29.31
CA TYR A 299 -11.15 14.88 30.56
C TYR A 299 -11.16 16.42 30.52
N LYS A 300 -10.77 17.00 29.39
CA LYS A 300 -10.73 18.45 29.15
C LYS A 300 -10.94 18.75 27.67
N THR A 301 -11.51 19.91 27.37
CA THR A 301 -11.55 20.53 26.04
C THR A 301 -10.97 21.93 26.14
#